data_AF-A0A543IPL2-F1
#
_entry.id   AF-A0A543IPL2-F1
#
_cell.length_a   1.000
_cell.length_b   1.000
_cell.length_c   1.000
_cell.angle_alpha   90.00
_cell.angle_beta   90.00
_cell.angle_gamma   90.00
#
_symmetry.space_group_name_H-M   'P 1'
#
loop_
_entity.id
_entity.type
_entity.pdbx_description
1 polymer ?
#
loop_
_entity_poly.entity_id
_entity_poly.type
_entity_poly.pdbx_seq_one_letter_code
_entity_poly.pdbx_strand_id
1 'polypeptide(L)'
;MDPIVPTLAAILTALVGGAAGEAGKSAWESLAALVRRRFGRDRQALEAVARPDAVAPGELASLLGERAAADPEFRAALERWLAEAGPVARRAAGDPVNDTVNIVSGHVGGNVIQAREIHGSITFGGDPRR
;
A
#
# COMPACT_ATOMS: atom_id res chain seq x y z
N MET A 1 -1.91 14.57 5.16
CA MET A 1 -1.29 13.26 5.44
C MET A 1 -0.96 12.61 4.12
N ASP A 2 0.20 11.98 4.02
CA ASP A 2 0.58 11.21 2.84
C ASP A 2 -0.40 10.03 2.66
N PRO A 3 -1.05 9.87 1.49
CA PRO A 3 -2.05 8.83 1.27
C PRO A 3 -1.49 7.41 1.39
N ILE A 4 -0.16 7.23 1.34
CA ILE A 4 0.47 5.90 1.48
C ILE A 4 0.31 5.32 2.88
N VAL A 5 0.29 6.16 3.92
CA VAL A 5 0.32 5.75 5.34
C VAL A 5 -0.92 4.93 5.73
N PRO A 6 -2.17 5.38 5.50
CA PRO A 6 -3.34 4.60 5.88
C PRO A 6 -3.45 3.27 5.11
N THR A 7 -3.10 3.25 3.82
CA THR A 7 -3.10 2.01 3.02
C THR A 7 -2.05 1.02 3.52
N LEU A 8 -0.85 1.50 3.83
CA LEU A 8 0.21 0.68 4.38
C LEU A 8 -0.19 0.12 5.76
N ALA A 9 -0.76 0.94 6.65
CA ALA A 9 -1.22 0.51 7.97
C ALA A 9 -2.25 -0.63 7.89
N ALA A 10 -3.22 -0.54 6.97
CA ALA A 10 -4.22 -1.58 6.76
C ALA A 10 -3.59 -2.91 6.30
N ILE A 11 -2.67 -2.85 5.33
CA ILE A 11 -1.96 -4.03 4.84
C ILE A 11 -1.12 -4.66 5.96
N LEU A 12 -0.32 -3.86 6.66
CA LEU A 12 0.51 -4.34 7.78
C LEU A 12 -0.34 -4.99 8.88
N THR A 13 -1.52 -4.42 9.19
CA THR A 13 -2.45 -4.99 10.17
C THR A 13 -2.92 -6.39 9.75
N ALA A 14 -3.27 -6.57 8.47
CA ALA A 14 -3.68 -7.88 7.94
C ALA A 14 -2.53 -8.91 7.96
N LEU A 15 -1.29 -8.47 7.71
CA LEU A 15 -0.11 -9.32 7.74
C LEU A 15 0.24 -9.76 9.18
N VAL A 16 0.29 -8.80 10.12
CA VAL A 16 0.59 -9.08 11.54
C VAL A 16 -0.51 -9.91 12.19
N GLY A 17 -1.77 -9.69 11.82
CA GLY A 17 -2.90 -10.49 12.29
C GLY A 17 -2.90 -11.95 11.84
N GLY A 18 -1.95 -12.38 10.99
CA GLY A 18 -1.78 -13.76 10.55
C GLY A 18 -2.85 -14.26 9.57
N ALA A 19 -3.86 -13.45 9.27
CA ALA A 19 -4.98 -13.80 8.39
C ALA A 19 -4.53 -14.12 6.95
N ALA A 20 -3.36 -13.64 6.54
CA ALA A 20 -2.77 -13.85 5.22
C ALA A 20 -1.95 -15.15 5.08
N GLY A 21 -1.75 -15.91 6.18
CA GLY A 21 -0.99 -17.16 6.17
C GLY A 21 0.42 -17.01 5.56
N GLU A 22 0.85 -18.00 4.78
CA GLU A 22 2.18 -18.02 4.14
C GLU A 22 2.37 -16.90 3.11
N ALA A 23 1.31 -16.52 2.39
CA ALA A 23 1.37 -15.38 1.46
C ALA A 23 1.66 -14.08 2.23
N GLY A 24 1.12 -13.95 3.44
CA GLY A 24 1.40 -12.83 4.32
C GLY A 24 2.84 -12.80 4.81
N LYS A 25 3.38 -13.96 5.21
CA LYS A 25 4.79 -14.08 5.61
C LYS A 25 5.73 -13.69 4.47
N SER A 26 5.47 -14.18 3.26
CA SER A 26 6.26 -13.82 2.08
C SER A 26 6.20 -12.32 1.75
N ALA A 27 5.02 -11.71 1.89
CA ALA A 27 4.86 -10.25 1.73
C ALA A 27 5.62 -9.46 2.82
N TRP A 28 5.65 -9.96 4.05
CA TRP A 28 6.42 -9.35 5.13
C TRP A 28 7.94 -9.46 4.89
N GLU A 29 8.41 -10.62 4.46
CA GLU A 29 9.83 -10.85 4.15
C GLU A 29 10.30 -9.93 3.02
N SER A 30 9.49 -9.72 1.98
CA SER A 30 9.82 -8.81 0.89
C SER A 30 9.87 -7.35 1.35
N LEU A 31 8.98 -6.93 2.26
CA LEU A 31 9.04 -5.61 2.89
C LEU A 31 10.32 -5.45 3.71
N ALA A 32 10.64 -6.44 4.55
CA ALA A 32 11.84 -6.42 5.38
C ALA A 32 13.12 -6.36 4.52
N ALA A 33 13.15 -7.07 3.40
CA ALA A 33 14.25 -7.00 2.43
C ALA A 33 14.37 -5.61 1.79
N LEU A 34 13.24 -4.98 1.45
CA LEU A 34 13.20 -3.63 0.89
C LEU A 34 13.73 -2.59 1.88
N VAL A 35 13.28 -2.64 3.14
CA VAL A 35 13.79 -1.77 4.22
C VAL A 35 15.27 -2.03 4.50
N ARG A 36 15.70 -3.30 4.55
CA ARG A 36 17.11 -3.64 4.77
C ARG A 36 18.03 -3.16 3.66
N ARG A 37 17.59 -3.27 2.40
CA ARG A 37 18.35 -2.81 1.23
C ARG A 37 18.58 -1.30 1.27
N ARG A 38 17.54 -0.54 1.61
CA ARG A 38 17.62 0.93 1.56
C ARG A 38 18.15 1.56 2.83
N PHE A 39 17.80 1.00 3.98
CA PHE A 39 18.04 1.55 5.31
C PHE A 39 18.87 0.61 6.19
N GLY A 40 19.85 -0.11 5.62
CA GLY A 40 20.72 -1.02 6.37
C GLY A 40 21.49 -0.41 7.54
N ARG A 41 21.50 0.93 7.69
CA ARG A 41 22.08 1.66 8.84
C ARG A 41 21.03 2.26 9.78
N ASP A 42 19.76 2.18 9.43
CA ASP A 42 18.68 2.75 10.22
C ASP A 42 18.11 1.72 11.20
N ARG A 43 18.59 1.80 12.44
CA ARG A 43 18.26 0.80 13.45
C ARG A 43 16.77 0.74 13.76
N GLN A 44 16.09 1.88 13.79
CA GLN A 44 14.67 1.96 14.11
C GLN A 44 13.81 1.27 13.05
N ALA A 45 14.03 1.55 11.76
CA ALA A 45 13.27 0.91 10.68
C ALA A 45 13.57 -0.59 10.58
N LEU A 46 14.84 -0.99 10.76
CA LEU A 46 15.24 -2.40 10.76
C LEU A 46 14.62 -3.18 11.92
N GLU A 47 14.59 -2.60 13.11
CA GLU A 47 14.04 -3.24 14.30
C GLU A 47 12.51 -3.38 14.21
N ALA A 48 11.83 -2.37 13.68
CA ALA A 48 10.39 -2.40 13.49
C ALA A 48 9.93 -3.47 12.48
N VAL A 49 10.69 -3.72 11.39
CA VAL A 49 10.38 -4.82 10.46
C VAL A 49 10.86 -6.20 10.94
N ALA A 50 11.87 -6.25 11.82
CA ALA A 50 12.37 -7.50 12.40
C ALA A 50 11.45 -8.03 13.51
N ARG A 51 10.75 -7.14 14.21
CA ARG A 51 9.81 -7.48 15.28
C ARG A 51 8.44 -6.82 15.02
N PRO A 52 7.66 -7.33 14.03
CA PRO A 52 6.31 -6.84 13.72
C PRO A 52 5.42 -6.68 14.94
N ASP A 53 5.49 -7.61 15.89
CA ASP A 53 4.63 -7.64 17.07
C ASP A 53 5.01 -6.60 18.12
N ALA A 54 6.19 -5.99 18.00
CA ALA A 54 6.70 -5.01 18.95
C ALA A 54 6.30 -3.56 18.63
N VAL A 55 5.73 -3.31 17.44
CA VAL A 55 5.37 -1.98 16.96
C VAL A 55 3.96 -2.02 16.38
N ALA A 56 3.14 -1.02 16.69
CA ALA A 56 1.80 -0.96 16.13
C ALA A 56 1.87 -0.78 14.59
N PRO A 57 1.04 -1.46 13.78
CA PRO A 57 1.06 -1.34 12.32
C PRO A 57 0.98 0.11 11.81
N GLY A 58 0.21 0.96 12.49
CA GLY A 58 0.09 2.38 12.16
C GLY A 58 1.37 3.20 12.44
N GLU A 59 2.12 2.85 13.48
CA GLU A 59 3.41 3.49 13.79
C GLU A 59 4.47 3.08 12.77
N LEU A 60 4.53 1.80 12.41
CA LEU A 60 5.41 1.33 11.34
C LEU A 60 5.05 1.98 10.00
N ALA A 61 3.77 2.09 9.67
CA ALA A 61 3.32 2.75 8.46
C ALA A 61 3.73 4.23 8.41
N SER A 62 3.61 4.94 9.54
CA SER A 62 4.01 6.34 9.64
C SER A 62 5.52 6.49 9.48
N LEU A 63 6.31 5.66 10.17
CA LEU A 63 7.76 5.63 10.03
C LEU A 63 8.18 5.41 8.58
N LEU A 64 7.62 4.40 7.91
CA LEU A 64 7.96 4.12 6.50
C LEU A 64 7.46 5.22 5.56
N GLY A 65 6.32 5.86 5.86
CA GLY A 65 5.82 7.02 5.14
C GLY A 65 6.78 8.21 5.20
N GLU A 66 7.30 8.54 6.38
CA GLU A 66 8.30 9.59 6.56
C GLU A 66 9.58 9.31 5.77
N ARG A 67 10.03 8.05 5.77
CA ARG A 67 11.20 7.63 4.97
C ARG A 67 10.94 7.70 3.48
N ALA A 68 9.74 7.35 3.04
CA ALA A 68 9.34 7.48 1.64
C ALA A 68 9.26 8.94 1.20
N ALA A 69 8.86 9.86 2.08
CA ALA A 69 8.87 11.29 1.78
C ALA A 69 10.30 11.84 1.62
N ALA A 70 11.27 11.30 2.36
CA ALA A 70 12.68 11.70 2.29
C ALA A 70 13.47 11.03 1.14
N ASP A 71 12.92 9.98 0.54
CA ASP A 71 13.65 9.08 -0.37
C ASP A 71 12.78 8.61 -1.54
N PRO A 72 12.85 9.29 -2.70
CA PRO A 72 12.00 8.98 -3.86
C PRO A 72 12.17 7.56 -4.43
N GLU A 73 13.36 6.97 -4.33
CA GLU A 73 13.58 5.60 -4.79
C GLU A 73 12.91 4.59 -3.85
N PHE A 74 12.98 4.84 -2.55
CA PHE A 74 12.26 4.06 -1.56
C PHE A 74 10.76 4.19 -1.74
N ARG A 75 10.26 5.42 -1.97
CA ARG A 75 8.85 5.68 -2.27
C ARG A 75 8.36 4.82 -3.42
N ALA A 76 9.05 4.86 -4.56
CA ALA A 76 8.65 4.09 -5.73
C ALA A 76 8.69 2.57 -5.47
N ALA A 77 9.67 2.10 -4.70
CA ALA A 77 9.76 0.68 -4.33
C ALA A 77 8.64 0.26 -3.37
N LEU A 78 8.30 1.10 -2.40
CA LEU A 78 7.23 0.87 -1.44
C LEU A 78 5.85 0.87 -2.13
N GLU A 79 5.62 1.78 -3.07
CA GLU A 79 4.39 1.80 -3.87
C GLU A 79 4.21 0.52 -4.70
N ARG A 80 5.29 0.01 -5.32
CA ARG A 80 5.26 -1.29 -6.03
C ARG A 80 4.93 -2.43 -5.08
N TRP A 81 5.58 -2.46 -3.91
CA TRP A 81 5.30 -3.47 -2.89
C TRP A 81 3.84 -3.42 -2.43
N LEU A 82 3.25 -2.23 -2.23
CA LEU A 82 1.84 -2.08 -1.84
C LEU A 82 0.89 -2.65 -2.91
N ALA A 83 1.19 -2.42 -4.19
CA ALA A 83 0.40 -2.98 -5.29
C ALA A 83 0.43 -4.52 -5.31
N GLU A 84 1.56 -5.13 -4.96
CA GLU A 84 1.73 -6.58 -4.88
C GLU A 84 1.12 -7.20 -3.60
N ALA A 85 1.28 -6.52 -2.45
CA ALA A 85 0.82 -7.00 -1.14
C ALA A 85 -0.69 -6.74 -0.89
N GLY A 86 -1.27 -5.71 -1.51
CA GLY A 86 -2.68 -5.36 -1.37
C GLY A 86 -3.66 -6.52 -1.64
N PRO A 87 -3.52 -7.28 -2.75
CA PRO A 87 -4.32 -8.47 -3.01
C PRO A 87 -4.21 -9.56 -1.94
N VAL A 88 -3.04 -9.71 -1.28
CA VAL A 88 -2.84 -10.68 -0.20
C VAL A 88 -3.59 -10.26 1.05
N ALA A 89 -3.46 -8.98 1.46
CA ALA A 89 -4.15 -8.43 2.62
C ALA A 89 -5.69 -8.44 2.45
N ARG A 90 -6.21 -8.15 1.24
CA ARG A 90 -7.66 -8.19 0.99
C ARG A 90 -8.25 -9.60 1.10
N ARG A 91 -7.57 -10.60 0.54
CA ARG A 91 -8.00 -12.02 0.68
C ARG A 91 -7.98 -12.47 2.13
N ALA A 92 -6.99 -12.01 2.89
CA ALA A 92 -6.82 -12.30 4.31
C ALA A 92 -7.94 -11.72 5.17
N ALA A 93 -8.42 -10.51 4.86
CA ALA A 93 -9.49 -9.85 5.60
C ALA A 93 -10.86 -10.53 5.47
N GLY A 94 -10.97 -11.65 4.74
CA GLY A 94 -12.23 -12.34 4.48
C GLY A 94 -13.19 -11.50 3.63
N ASP A 95 -12.69 -10.44 2.98
CA ASP A 95 -13.50 -9.52 2.21
C ASP A 95 -13.91 -10.18 0.87
N PRO A 96 -15.20 -10.43 0.63
CA PRO A 96 -15.66 -10.82 -0.69
C PRO A 96 -15.55 -9.60 -1.60
N VAL A 97 -14.41 -9.40 -2.25
CA VAL A 97 -14.22 -8.50 -3.40
C VAL A 97 -14.93 -7.13 -3.22
N ASN A 98 -14.67 -6.36 -2.16
CA ASN A 98 -15.31 -5.04 -2.00
C ASN A 98 -14.37 -3.86 -1.71
N ASP A 99 -13.11 -4.08 -1.34
CA ASP A 99 -12.16 -2.97 -1.26
C ASP A 99 -11.40 -2.72 -2.58
N THR A 100 -11.79 -1.66 -3.29
CA THR A 100 -11.00 -1.12 -4.41
C THR A 100 -10.16 0.06 -3.93
N VAL A 101 -8.85 -0.11 -4.04
CA VAL A 101 -7.88 0.98 -3.83
C VAL A 101 -7.36 1.41 -5.19
N ASN A 102 -7.66 2.66 -5.53
CA ASN A 102 -7.30 3.27 -6.80
C ASN A 102 -6.14 4.25 -6.55
N ILE A 103 -4.98 3.98 -7.16
CA ILE A 103 -3.77 4.79 -6.98
C ILE A 103 -3.39 5.40 -8.33
N VAL A 104 -3.25 6.72 -8.36
CA VAL A 104 -2.70 7.47 -9.50
C VAL A 104 -1.43 8.13 -9.00
N SER A 105 -0.29 7.81 -9.61
CA SER A 105 1.00 8.42 -9.30
C SER A 105 1.64 9.00 -10.56
N GLY A 106 2.48 10.03 -10.39
CA GLY A 106 3.11 10.75 -11.50
C GLY A 106 2.27 11.88 -12.09
N HIS A 107 2.73 12.45 -13.21
CA HIS A 107 2.00 13.53 -13.90
C HIS A 107 0.85 12.98 -14.75
N VAL A 108 -0.33 13.55 -14.57
CA VAL A 108 -1.55 13.19 -15.30
C VAL A 108 -1.93 14.34 -16.23
N GLY A 109 -1.78 14.12 -17.54
CA GLY A 109 -2.06 15.13 -18.57
C GLY A 109 -3.51 15.16 -19.10
N GLY A 110 -4.46 14.51 -18.41
CA GLY A 110 -5.84 14.36 -18.89
C GLY A 110 -6.82 13.88 -17.82
N ASN A 111 -8.04 13.53 -18.24
CA ASN A 111 -9.09 13.06 -17.32
C ASN A 111 -8.79 11.64 -16.82
N VAL A 112 -8.97 11.43 -15.52
CA VAL A 112 -8.84 10.10 -14.89
C VAL A 112 -10.16 9.72 -14.26
N ILE A 113 -10.61 8.51 -14.56
CA ILE A 113 -11.77 7.88 -13.93
C ILE A 113 -11.28 6.61 -13.27
N GLN A 114 -11.57 6.50 -11.97
CA GLN A 114 -11.30 5.30 -11.21
C GLN A 114 -12.54 4.95 -10.41
N ALA A 115 -13.03 3.73 -10.57
CA ALA A 115 -14.23 3.26 -9.90
C ALA A 115 -14.06 1.79 -9.54
N ARG A 116 -14.64 1.38 -8.40
CA ARG A 116 -14.80 -0.02 -8.04
C ARG A 116 -15.78 -0.71 -8.98
N GLU A 117 -16.96 -0.11 -9.08
CA GLU A 117 -18.08 -0.66 -9.81
C GLU A 117 -18.94 0.49 -10.34
N ILE A 118 -19.45 0.31 -11.55
CA ILE A 118 -20.31 1.27 -12.22
C ILE A 118 -21.56 0.51 -12.63
N HIS A 119 -22.72 0.98 -12.17
CA HIS A 119 -24.04 0.47 -12.53
C HIS A 119 -24.82 1.53 -13.28
N GLY A 120 -25.59 1.11 -14.28
CA GLY A 120 -26.37 2.02 -15.13
C GLY A 120 -25.56 2.66 -16.27
N SER A 121 -26.17 3.61 -16.97
CA SER A 121 -25.58 4.24 -18.15
C SER A 121 -24.61 5.35 -17.78
N ILE A 122 -23.38 5.26 -18.28
CA ILE A 122 -22.39 6.35 -18.21
C ILE A 122 -22.16 6.93 -19.59
N THR A 123 -22.16 8.26 -19.67
CA THR A 123 -21.83 9.01 -20.87
C THR A 123 -20.69 9.99 -20.56
N PHE A 124 -19.59 9.91 -21.31
CA PHE A 124 -18.48 10.85 -21.23
C PHE A 124 -18.42 11.70 -22.49
N GLY A 125 -18.16 13.00 -22.35
CA GLY A 125 -17.98 13.91 -23.48
C GLY A 125 -19.24 14.04 -24.35
N GLY A 126 -20.35 14.51 -23.77
CA GLY A 126 -21.55 14.84 -24.54
C GLY A 126 -21.24 15.82 -25.67
N ASP A 127 -21.95 15.68 -26.80
CA ASP A 127 -21.81 16.56 -27.96
C ASP A 127 -21.97 18.02 -27.52
N PRO A 128 -20.98 18.92 -27.72
CA PRO A 128 -21.11 20.34 -27.37
C PRO A 128 -22.18 21.08 -28.18
N ARG A 129 -22.96 20.40 -29.04
CA ARG A 129 -24.02 20.97 -29.88
C ARG A 129 -25.42 20.41 -29.64
N ARG A 130 -25.74 19.90 -28.46
CA ARG A 130 -27.13 19.63 -28.03
C ARG A 130 -27.50 20.38 -26.76
#